data_AF-A0A2R6BWI2-F1
#
_entry.id   AF-A0A2R6BWI2-F1
#
_cell.length_a   1.000
_cell.length_b   1.000
_cell.length_c   1.000
_cell.angle_alpha   90.00
_cell.angle_beta   90.00
_cell.angle_gamma   90.00
#
_symmetry.space_group_name_H-M   'P 1'
#
loop_
_entity.id
_entity.type
_entity.pdbx_description
1 polymer ?
#
loop_
_entity_poly.entity_id
_entity_poly.type
_entity_poly.pdbx_seq_one_letter_code
_entity_poly.pdbx_strand_id
1 'polypeptide(L)' 'MTNSGTHHLRLIRTVAAAVVYTACDRKKSQMELAEAALVIEVAVQSRYREILDALKLPLREWPLP' A
#
# COMPACT_ATOMS: atom_id res chain seq x y z
N MET A 1 -10.63 7.06 -25.76
CA MET A 1 -11.00 5.86 -24.98
C MET A 1 -10.36 5.99 -23.61
N THR A 2 -11.08 6.56 -22.65
CA THR A 2 -10.63 6.62 -21.26
C THR A 2 -10.87 5.25 -20.66
N ASN A 3 -9.79 4.52 -20.34
CA ASN A 3 -9.88 3.27 -19.59
C ASN A 3 -10.65 3.56 -18.30
N SER A 4 -11.89 3.06 -18.23
CA SER A 4 -12.67 2.97 -17.00
C SER A 4 -11.94 2.05 -16.04
N GLY A 5 -10.93 2.61 -15.36
CA GLY A 5 -10.21 1.94 -14.29
C GLY A 5 -11.19 1.72 -13.16
N THR A 6 -11.48 0.46 -12.90
CA THR A 6 -12.23 -0.05 -11.76
C THR A 6 -11.81 0.71 -10.50
N HIS A 7 -12.61 1.69 -10.08
CA HIS A 7 -12.53 2.27 -8.75
C HIS A 7 -12.95 1.17 -7.78
N HIS A 8 -12.06 0.21 -7.50
CA HIS A 8 -12.20 -0.67 -6.35
C HIS A 8 -12.50 0.24 -5.16
N LEU A 9 -13.67 0.04 -4.55
CA LEU A 9 -14.12 0.74 -3.36
C LEU A 9 -12.93 0.92 -2.41
N ARG A 10 -12.54 2.18 -2.14
CA ARG A 10 -11.42 2.50 -1.26
C ARG A 10 -11.77 2.05 0.15
N LEU A 11 -11.33 0.85 0.53
CA LEU A 11 -11.48 0.40 1.91
C LEU A 11 -10.51 1.20 2.79
N ILE A 12 -11.01 1.82 3.86
CA ILE A 12 -10.18 2.51 4.85
C ILE A 12 -9.04 1.62 5.38
N ARG A 13 -9.27 0.30 5.41
CA ARG A 13 -8.29 -0.72 5.84
C ARG A 13 -7.06 -0.78 4.95
N THR A 14 -7.20 -0.67 3.62
CA THR A 14 -6.04 -0.72 2.71
C THR A 14 -5.18 0.53 2.87
N VAL A 15 -5.82 1.69 3.06
CA VAL A 15 -5.13 2.96 3.34
C VAL A 15 -4.41 2.88 4.68
N ALA A 16 -5.08 2.45 5.75
CA ALA A 16 -4.47 2.31 7.06
C ALA A 16 -3.27 1.35 7.05
N ALA A 17 -3.40 0.17 6.44
CA ALA A 17 -2.30 -0.78 6.29
C ALA A 17 -1.10 -0.17 5.55
N ALA A 18 -1.34 0.54 4.44
CA ALA A 18 -0.27 1.18 3.67
C ALA A 18 0.37 2.35 4.42
N VAL A 19 -0.39 3.14 5.18
CA VAL A 19 0.15 4.22 6.03
C VAL A 19 1.04 3.63 7.12
N VAL A 20 0.59 2.59 7.81
CA VAL A 20 1.41 1.89 8.82
C VAL A 20 2.67 1.32 8.18
N TYR A 21 2.56 0.67 7.02
CA TYR A 21 3.73 0.17 6.28
C TYR A 21 4.74 1.28 5.97
N THR A 22 4.25 2.43 5.49
CA THR A 22 5.06 3.60 5.16
C THR A 22 5.77 4.14 6.41
N ALA A 23 5.08 4.20 7.55
CA ALA A 23 5.61 4.72 8.80
C ALA A 23 6.57 3.76 9.54
N CYS A 24 6.45 2.44 9.37
CA CYS A 24 7.10 1.45 10.22
C CYS A 24 8.56 1.07 9.85
N ASP A 25 9.28 1.83 9.02
CA ASP A 25 10.70 1.62 8.66
C ASP A 25 11.21 0.16 8.69
N ARG A 26 10.58 -0.73 7.91
CA ARG A 26 10.94 -2.15 7.72
C ARG A 26 10.68 -3.08 8.91
N LYS A 27 10.03 -2.64 9.98
CA LYS A 27 9.61 -3.53 11.08
C LYS A 27 8.46 -4.46 10.72
N LYS A 28 7.76 -4.17 9.62
CA LYS A 28 6.61 -4.93 9.12
C LYS A 28 6.64 -5.01 7.60
N SER A 29 6.35 -6.20 7.08
CA SER A 29 6.15 -6.46 5.66
C SER A 29 4.76 -6.01 5.19
N GLN A 30 4.57 -5.89 3.87
CA GLN A 30 3.25 -5.57 3.30
C GLN A 30 2.26 -6.72 3.52
N MET A 31 2.73 -7.98 3.43
CA MET A 31 1.93 -9.17 3.68
C MET A 31 1.39 -9.21 5.11
N GLU A 32 2.24 -9.02 6.13
CA GLU A 32 1.80 -9.01 7.54
C GLU A 32 0.69 -7.97 7.80
N LEU A 33 0.81 -6.78 7.19
CA LEU A 33 -0.18 -5.72 7.36
C LEU A 33 -1.45 -5.98 6.54
N ALA A 34 -1.32 -6.62 5.38
CA ALA A 34 -2.45 -7.03 4.56
C ALA A 34 -3.30 -8.10 5.29
N GLU A 35 -2.64 -9.10 5.87
CA GLU A 35 -3.28 -10.13 6.70
C GLU A 35 -4.00 -9.51 7.90
N ALA A 36 -3.32 -8.64 8.66
CA ALA A 36 -3.91 -7.96 9.82
C ALA A 36 -5.12 -7.08 9.46
N ALA A 37 -5.10 -6.47 8.26
CA ALA A 37 -6.18 -5.62 7.77
C ALA A 37 -7.28 -6.41 7.01
N LEU A 38 -7.11 -7.72 6.82
CA LEU A 38 -8.00 -8.60 6.03
C LEU A 38 -8.16 -8.10 4.59
N VAL A 39 -7.05 -7.77 3.95
CA VAL A 39 -6.98 -7.33 2.55
C VAL A 39 -5.88 -8.09 1.81
N ILE A 40 -5.86 -8.00 0.49
CA ILE A 40 -4.79 -8.59 -0.33
C ILE A 40 -3.57 -7.67 -0.39
N GLU A 41 -2.36 -8.25 -0.42
CA GLU A 41 -1.09 -7.52 -0.44
C GLU A 41 -1.01 -6.49 -1.56
N VAL A 42 -1.45 -6.85 -2.78
CA VAL A 42 -1.44 -5.95 -3.94
C VAL A 42 -2.26 -4.66 -3.72
N ALA A 43 -3.30 -4.70 -2.88
CA ALA A 43 -4.08 -3.51 -2.53
C ALA A 43 -3.28 -2.58 -1.60
N VAL A 44 -2.53 -3.14 -0.65
CA VAL A 44 -1.60 -2.39 0.22
C VAL A 44 -0.47 -1.80 -0.62
N GLN A 45 0.12 -2.58 -1.52
CA GLN A 45 1.18 -2.12 -2.42
C GLN A 45 0.72 -0.95 -3.30
N SER A 46 -0.48 -1.06 -3.89
CA SER A 46 -1.07 0.03 -4.68
C SER A 46 -1.23 1.30 -3.85
N ARG A 47 -1.77 1.22 -2.63
CA ARG A 47 -1.91 2.39 -1.74
C ARG A 47 -0.57 2.96 -1.29
N TYR A 48 0.40 2.11 -1.00
CA TYR A 48 1.76 2.54 -0.65
C TYR A 48 2.38 3.41 -1.75
N ARG A 49 2.29 2.97 -3.02
CA ARG A 49 2.79 3.73 -4.17
C ARG A 49 2.10 5.09 -4.30
N GLU A 50 0.77 5.12 -4.15
CA GLU A 50 0.00 6.39 -4.17
C GLU A 50 0.41 7.33 -3.03
N ILE A 51 0.64 6.81 -1.82
CA ILE A 51 1.07 7.60 -0.67
C ILE A 51 2.46 8.19 -0.91
N LEU A 52 3.41 7.39 -1.41
CA LEU A 52 4.75 7.88 -1.71
C LEU A 52 4.74 8.97 -2.78
N ASP A 53 3.98 8.78 -3.86
CA ASP A 53 3.85 9.76 -4.93
C ASP A 53 3.25 11.08 -4.40
N ALA A 54 2.16 11.00 -3.63
CA ALA A 54 1.51 12.16 -3.03
C ALA A 54 2.44 12.93 -2.05
N LEU A 55 3.29 12.21 -1.32
CA LEU A 55 4.25 12.78 -0.37
C LEU A 55 5.61 13.11 -1.00
N LYS A 56 5.80 12.84 -2.30
CA LYS A 56 7.08 12.99 -3.03
C LYS A 56 8.24 12.26 -2.34
N LEU A 57 7.95 11.07 -1.81
CA LEU A 57 8.92 10.18 -1.19
C LEU A 57 9.43 9.15 -2.21
N PRO A 58 10.71 8.75 -2.14
CA PRO A 58 11.24 7.73 -3.03
C PRO A 58 10.61 6.36 -2.76
N LEU A 59 10.45 5.56 -3.82
CA LEU A 59 10.16 4.14 -3.67
C LEU A 59 11.30 3.48 -2.88
N ARG A 60 10.94 2.77 -1.81
CA ARG A 60 11.90 1.89 -1.14
C ARG A 60 12.18 0.71 -2.08
N GLU A 61 13.46 0.38 -2.25
CA GLU A 61 13.90 -0.74 -3.06
C GLU A 61 13.21 -2.04 -2.60
N TRP A 62 12.65 -2.78 -3.56
CA TRP A 62 11.97 -4.06 -3.41
C TRP A 62 12.71 -5.10 -4.27
N PRO A 63 12.91 -6.36 -3.83
CA PRO A 63 12.38 -7.02 -2.64
C PRO A 63 13.23 -6.80 -1.36
N LEU A 64 12.61 -7.02 -0.20
CA LEU A 64 13.37 -7.24 1.04
C LEU A 64 14.03 -8.63 0.98
N PRO A 65 15.25 -8.81 1.53
CA PRO A 65 15.84 -10.13 1.74
C PRO A 65 15.00 -11.00 2.69
#